data_AF-A0A800NEY5-F1
#
_entry.id   AF-A0A800NEY5-F1
#
_cell.length_a   1.000
_cell.length_b   1.000
_cell.length_c   1.000
_cell.angle_alpha   90.00
_cell.angle_beta   90.00
_cell.angle_gamma   90.00
#
_symmetry.space_group_name_H-M   'P 1'
#
loop_
_entity.id
_entity.type
_entity.pdbx_description
1 polymer ?
#
loop_
_entity_poly.entity_id
_entity_poly.type
_entity_poly.pdbx_seq_one_letter_code
_entity_poly.pdbx_strand_id
1 'polypeptide(L)'
;MEGGHFKKLLNDLTFILGPFFIGTLWIFHFTFGSFKKYLAVNAIMDLLFAYPLNYLYQRFKLYKLEKFKPIHIFLFFTSYAWIIYGYQEFFHRNNR
;
A
#
# COMPACT_ATOMS: atom_id res chain seq x y z
N MET A 1 13.77 30.11 2.31
CA MET A 1 12.46 29.46 2.55
C MET A 1 12.44 28.13 1.80
N GLU A 2 13.09 27.09 2.33
CA GLU A 2 13.33 25.81 1.62
C GLU A 2 12.67 24.61 2.32
N GLY A 3 11.70 24.85 3.21
CA GLY A 3 11.00 23.80 3.97
C GLY A 3 9.74 23.22 3.30
N GLY A 4 9.41 23.63 2.07
CA GLY A 4 8.12 23.30 1.42
C GLY A 4 8.04 21.88 0.84
N HIS A 5 9.11 21.40 0.20
CA HIS A 5 9.08 20.13 -0.52
C HIS A 5 9.05 18.91 0.41
N PHE A 6 9.80 18.95 1.51
CA PHE A 6 9.80 17.87 2.50
C PHE A 6 8.45 17.78 3.24
N LYS A 7 7.88 18.92 3.66
CA LYS A 7 6.55 18.93 4.28
C LYS A 7 5.47 18.42 3.33
N LYS A 8 5.53 18.78 2.04
CA LYS A 8 4.59 18.30 1.03
C LYS A 8 4.72 16.78 0.84
N LEU A 9 5.95 16.27 0.72
CA LEU A 9 6.23 14.83 0.69
C LEU A 9 5.71 14.10 1.92
N LEU A 10 5.95 14.62 3.12
CA LEU A 10 5.44 14.01 4.36
C LEU A 10 3.91 13.97 4.40
N ASN A 11 3.25 15.03 3.94
CA ASN A 11 1.79 15.10 3.95
C ASN A 11 1.19 14.10 2.94
N ASP A 12 1.79 14.01 1.75
CA ASP A 12 1.39 13.04 0.72
C ASP A 12 1.64 11.60 1.17
N LEU A 13 2.80 11.35 1.79
CA LEU A 13 3.14 10.05 2.37
C LEU A 13 2.19 9.69 3.51
N THR A 14 1.85 10.62 4.41
CA THR A 14 0.91 10.36 5.51
C THR A 14 -0.47 10.00 4.98
N PHE A 15 -0.92 10.71 3.95
CA PHE A 15 -2.21 10.47 3.32
C PHE A 15 -2.27 9.12 2.59
N ILE A 16 -1.17 8.68 1.98
CA ILE A 16 -1.07 7.37 1.33
C ILE A 16 -0.90 6.26 2.37
N LEU A 17 0.09 6.40 3.25
CA LEU A 17 0.46 5.38 4.23
C LEU A 17 -0.65 5.16 5.25
N GLY A 18 -1.37 6.19 5.71
CA GLY A 18 -2.39 6.04 6.75
C GLY A 18 -3.47 4.99 6.40
N PRO A 19 -4.31 5.24 5.39
CA PRO A 19 -5.37 4.32 5.00
C PRO A 19 -4.83 3.00 4.43
N PHE A 20 -3.74 3.08 3.65
CA PHE A 20 -3.17 1.89 3.02
C PHE A 20 -2.60 0.93 4.07
N PHE A 21 -1.78 1.42 5.00
CA PHE A 21 -1.18 0.62 6.05
C PHE A 21 -2.24 -0.06 6.93
N ILE A 22 -3.28 0.67 7.33
CA ILE A 22 -4.39 0.11 8.11
C ILE A 22 -5.11 -0.98 7.29
N GLY A 23 -5.36 -0.73 6.00
CA GLY A 23 -5.95 -1.70 5.10
C GLY A 23 -5.12 -2.98 4.98
N THR A 24 -3.80 -2.85 4.77
CA THR A 24 -2.89 -4.00 4.70
C THR A 24 -2.87 -4.80 6.00
N LEU A 25 -2.89 -4.14 7.18
CA LEU A 25 -2.95 -4.82 8.48
C LEU A 25 -4.27 -5.56 8.69
N TRP A 26 -5.40 -4.99 8.26
CA TRP A 26 -6.70 -5.66 8.33
C TRP A 26 -6.75 -6.89 7.43
N ILE A 27 -6.32 -6.75 6.18
CA ILE A 27 -6.21 -7.88 5.25
C ILE A 27 -5.34 -8.97 5.85
N PHE A 28 -4.19 -8.59 6.39
CA PHE A 28 -3.28 -9.49 7.08
C PHE A 28 -3.96 -10.22 8.24
N HIS A 29 -4.67 -9.50 9.11
CA HIS A 29 -5.40 -10.08 10.24
C HIS A 29 -6.44 -11.13 9.78
N PHE A 30 -7.24 -10.83 8.75
CA PHE A 30 -8.28 -11.74 8.27
C PHE A 30 -7.75 -12.92 7.44
N THR A 31 -6.55 -12.83 6.90
CA THR A 31 -5.95 -13.86 6.04
C THR A 31 -4.77 -14.59 6.71
N PHE A 32 -4.49 -14.26 7.97
CA PHE A 32 -3.41 -14.85 8.74
C PHE A 32 -3.52 -16.38 8.80
N GLY A 33 -2.40 -17.07 8.61
CA GLY A 33 -2.34 -18.55 8.56
C GLY A 33 -2.43 -19.16 7.16
N SER A 34 -2.70 -18.39 6.09
CA SER A 34 -2.61 -18.89 4.71
C SER A 34 -1.99 -17.87 3.76
N PHE A 35 -0.72 -18.11 3.37
CA PHE A 35 0.02 -17.25 2.45
C PHE A 35 -0.74 -16.95 1.16
N LYS A 36 -1.34 -17.98 0.56
CA LYS A 36 -2.08 -17.86 -0.71
C LYS A 36 -3.30 -16.95 -0.58
N LYS A 37 -4.03 -17.04 0.55
CA LYS A 37 -5.20 -16.18 0.81
C LYS A 37 -4.77 -14.73 1.03
N TYR A 38 -3.72 -14.53 1.82
CA TYR A 38 -3.15 -13.19 2.03
C TYR A 38 -2.75 -12.56 0.71
N LEU A 39 -1.96 -13.25 -0.11
CA LEU A 39 -1.46 -12.74 -1.37
C LEU A 39 -2.58 -12.40 -2.35
N ALA A 40 -3.60 -13.27 -2.46
CA ALA A 40 -4.73 -13.03 -3.35
C ALA A 40 -5.57 -11.82 -2.92
N VAL A 41 -5.90 -11.71 -1.64
CA VAL A 41 -6.70 -10.59 -1.12
C VAL A 41 -5.92 -9.28 -1.20
N ASN A 42 -4.62 -9.29 -0.87
CA ASN A 42 -3.77 -8.11 -0.99
C ASN A 42 -3.65 -7.65 -2.45
N ALA A 43 -3.42 -8.56 -3.40
CA ALA A 43 -3.33 -8.21 -4.81
C ALA A 43 -4.64 -7.62 -5.36
N ILE A 44 -5.80 -8.15 -4.96
CA ILE A 44 -7.11 -7.60 -5.34
C ILE A 44 -7.26 -6.19 -4.77
N MET A 45 -6.91 -5.99 -3.51
CA MET A 45 -6.99 -4.67 -2.87
C MET A 45 -6.00 -3.69 -3.52
N ASP A 46 -4.76 -4.09 -3.77
CA ASP A 46 -3.76 -3.28 -4.48
C ASP A 46 -4.25 -2.87 -5.87
N LEU A 47 -4.96 -3.75 -6.60
CA LEU A 47 -5.60 -3.38 -7.87
C LEU A 47 -6.72 -2.35 -7.68
N LEU A 48 -7.58 -2.53 -6.67
CA LEU A 48 -8.65 -1.57 -6.34
C LEU A 48 -8.09 -0.21 -5.87
N PHE A 49 -6.95 -0.20 -5.19
CA PHE A 49 -6.26 1.03 -4.81
C PHE A 49 -5.51 1.64 -5.99
N ALA A 50 -4.87 0.86 -6.86
CA ALA A 50 -4.08 1.39 -7.97
C ALA A 50 -4.94 2.00 -9.08
N TYR A 51 -6.14 1.46 -9.35
CA TYR A 51 -6.98 1.87 -10.48
C TYR A 51 -8.15 2.78 -10.07
N PRO A 52 -9.19 2.32 -9.32
CA PRO A 52 -10.31 3.16 -8.91
C PRO A 52 -9.88 4.40 -8.12
N LEU A 53 -8.99 4.23 -7.15
CA LEU A 53 -8.53 5.33 -6.31
C LEU A 53 -7.74 6.37 -7.11
N ASN A 54 -6.85 5.91 -7.99
CA ASN A 54 -6.06 6.80 -8.86
C ASN A 54 -6.97 7.56 -9.83
N TYR A 55 -7.97 6.88 -10.39
CA TYR A 55 -9.02 7.54 -11.19
C TYR A 55 -9.79 8.59 -10.39
N LEU A 56 -10.16 8.27 -9.15
CA LEU A 56 -10.87 9.17 -8.25
C LEU A 56 -10.02 10.41 -7.91
N TYR A 57 -8.74 10.22 -7.57
CA TYR A 57 -7.82 11.33 -7.25
C TYR A 57 -7.52 12.23 -8.45
N GLN A 58 -7.39 11.67 -9.66
CA GLN A 58 -7.26 12.44 -10.88
C GLN A 58 -8.52 13.27 -11.15
N ARG A 59 -9.71 12.69 -10.90
CA ARG A 59 -10.99 13.39 -11.06
C ARG A 59 -11.18 14.54 -10.06
N PHE A 60 -10.71 14.37 -8.82
CA PHE A 60 -10.75 15.41 -7.80
C PHE A 60 -9.65 16.48 -7.94
N LYS A 61 -8.78 16.40 -8.97
CA LYS A 61 -7.63 17.30 -9.20
C LYS A 61 -6.70 17.44 -7.98
N LEU A 62 -6.74 16.49 -7.05
CA LEU A 62 -5.92 16.52 -5.83
C LEU A 62 -4.44 16.37 -6.19
N TYR A 63 -4.14 15.58 -7.23
CA TYR A 63 -2.81 15.49 -7.85
C TYR A 63 -2.92 15.16 -9.34
N LYS A 64 -2.03 15.75 -10.16
CA LYS A 64 -1.83 15.38 -11.57
C LYS A 64 -0.57 14.53 -11.66
N LEU A 65 -0.72 13.21 -11.60
CA LEU A 65 0.41 12.27 -11.67
C LEU A 65 0.88 12.16 -13.14
N GLU A 66 1.52 13.20 -13.68
CA GLU A 66 2.02 13.16 -15.08
C GLU A 66 3.13 12.12 -15.28
N LYS A 67 3.84 11.72 -14.21
CA LYS A 67 4.94 10.74 -14.25
C LYS A 67 4.67 9.44 -13.50
N PHE A 68 3.64 9.39 -12.64
CA PHE A 68 3.46 8.28 -11.71
C PHE A 68 2.27 7.41 -12.16
N LYS A 69 2.58 6.34 -12.89
CA LYS A 69 1.59 5.40 -13.43
C LYS A 69 0.97 4.53 -12.31
N PRO A 70 -0.31 4.10 -12.45
CA PRO A 70 -0.96 3.14 -11.56
C PRO A 70 -0.12 1.90 -11.23
N ILE A 71 0.67 1.43 -12.21
CA ILE A 71 1.55 0.27 -12.05
C ILE A 71 2.63 0.47 -10.99
N HIS A 72 3.15 1.69 -10.80
CA HIS A 72 4.15 1.96 -9.76
C HIS A 72 3.53 1.89 -8.37
N ILE A 73 2.29 2.36 -8.24
CA ILE A 73 1.50 2.27 -7.01
C ILE A 73 1.24 0.80 -6.67
N PHE A 74 0.77 0.03 -7.65
CA PHE A 74 0.55 -1.41 -7.51
C PHE A 74 1.84 -2.15 -7.09
N LEU A 75 2.95 -1.94 -7.80
CA LEU A 75 4.23 -2.60 -7.48
C LEU A 75 4.74 -2.23 -6.09
N PHE A 76 4.64 -0.96 -5.70
CA PHE A 76 5.06 -0.50 -4.38
C PHE A 76 4.27 -1.21 -3.27
N PHE A 77 2.95 -1.21 -3.39
CA PHE A 77 2.05 -1.82 -2.42
C PHE A 77 2.17 -3.33 -2.35
N THR A 78 2.28 -4.00 -3.50
CA THR A 78 2.54 -5.44 -3.53
C THR A 78 3.90 -5.76 -2.91
N SER A 79 4.96 -5.02 -3.22
CA SER A 79 6.28 -5.25 -2.59
C SER A 79 6.23 -5.10 -1.06
N TYR A 80 5.47 -4.13 -0.58
CA TYR A 80 5.26 -3.88 0.84
C TYR A 80 4.52 -5.05 1.52
N ALA A 81 3.46 -5.55 0.89
CA ALA A 81 2.71 -6.71 1.37
C ALA A 81 3.59 -7.97 1.49
N TRP A 82 4.51 -8.18 0.54
CA TRP A 82 5.48 -9.28 0.59
C TRP A 82 6.44 -9.16 1.77
N ILE A 83 6.95 -7.95 2.05
CA ILE A 83 7.86 -7.71 3.19
C ILE A 83 7.18 -8.02 4.51
N ILE A 84 5.95 -7.53 4.72
CA ILE A 84 5.19 -7.77 5.96
C ILE A 84 4.98 -9.27 6.18
N TYR A 85 4.54 -9.99 5.15
CA TYR A 85 4.29 -11.42 5.29
C TYR A 85 5.59 -12.21 5.53
N GLY A 86 6.66 -11.87 4.81
CA GLY A 86 7.96 -12.49 4.97
C GLY A 86 8.51 -12.32 6.40
N TYR A 87 8.42 -11.10 6.94
CA TYR A 87 8.80 -10.81 8.32
C TYR A 87 7.99 -11.64 9.32
N GLN A 88 6.68 -11.74 9.11
CA GLN A 88 5.82 -12.52 9.99
C GLN A 88 6.11 -14.02 9.92
N GLU A 89 6.27 -14.60 8.74
CA GLU A 89 6.57 -16.03 8.59
C GLU A 89 7.90 -16.37 9.26
N PHE A 90 8.90 -15.49 9.14
CA PHE A 90 10.17 -15.61 9.84
C PHE A 90 9.99 -15.62 11.37
N PHE A 91 9.24 -14.67 11.91
CA PHE A 91 8.97 -14.59 13.34
C PHE A 91 8.12 -15.78 13.85
N HIS A 92 7.10 -16.17 13.10
CA HIS A 92 6.21 -17.30 13.43
C HIS A 92 6.96 -18.63 13.43
N ARG A 93 7.91 -18.82 12.51
CA ARG A 93 8.81 -19.99 12.52
C ARG A 93 9.78 -19.98 13.69
N ASN A 94 10.29 -18.81 14.07
CA ASN A 94 11.26 -18.68 15.17
C ASN A 94 10.63 -18.85 16.57
N ASN A 95 9.32 -18.59 16.71
CA ASN A 95 8.58 -18.74 17.97
C ASN A 95 7.85 -20.09 18.13
N ARG A 96 8.20 -21.10 17.32
CA ARG A 96 7.78 -22.49 17.49
C ARG A 96 8.98 -23.37 17.81
#